data_AF-A0A512I896-F1
#
_entry.id   AF-A0A512I896-F1
#
_cell.length_a   1.000
_cell.length_b   1.000
_cell.length_c   1.000
_cell.angle_alpha   90.00
_cell.angle_beta   90.00
_cell.angle_gamma   90.00
#
_symmetry.space_group_name_H-M   'P 1'
#
loop_
_entity.id
_entity.type
_entity.pdbx_description
1 polymer ?
#
loop_
_entity_poly.entity_id
_entity_poly.type
_entity_poly.pdbx_seq_one_letter_code
_entity_poly.pdbx_strand_id
1 'polypeptide(L)'
;MHHVVADGIAALALLAPLFDAAPPPASSPAPPLTSALTGAGTPAAPAGRAPRSGRWWTAPAGLVQQLRAVAREGRAPALSINRPVGRRRALALVRADLAAAKEAAHRHGGTVNDVLLAAAGGGVRAVLAARGELTPDLVLKVSVPVSVRRPGQTGGNRTGVRIVPVPLGEADPAARLARVAAGTAAQRRRPPYVPGGRLLQRWTARTMHRQRLVNLWLSNLHGPAEPLRLGGARVLELFQLGAVQGNVALAVGALSYAGRLNLGLVADADVVPDLDLFAAGVADTLDRLGAAPREA
;
A
#
# COMPACT_ATOMS: atom_id res chain seq x y z
N MET A 1 -4.81 -12.72 -11.34
CA MET A 1 -3.60 -13.22 -10.65
C MET A 1 -3.77 -13.07 -9.15
N HIS A 2 -3.54 -14.13 -8.37
CA HIS A 2 -3.51 -14.05 -6.91
C HIS A 2 -2.22 -13.36 -6.45
N HIS A 3 -2.29 -12.53 -5.41
CA HIS A 3 -1.19 -11.80 -4.73
C HIS A 3 -0.02 -12.68 -4.24
N VAL A 4 -0.09 -13.99 -4.42
CA VAL A 4 0.98 -14.97 -4.15
C VAL A 4 1.95 -15.11 -5.34
N VAL A 5 1.55 -14.72 -6.56
CA VAL A 5 2.36 -14.92 -7.78
C VAL A 5 3.34 -13.77 -8.02
N ALA A 6 3.01 -12.55 -7.60
CA ALA A 6 3.86 -11.38 -7.81
C ALA A 6 3.44 -10.18 -6.94
N ASP A 7 4.40 -9.49 -6.32
CA ASP A 7 4.17 -8.12 -5.83
C ASP A 7 3.93 -7.19 -7.03
N GLY A 8 3.28 -6.04 -6.83
CA GLY A 8 2.84 -5.19 -7.95
C GLY A 8 3.91 -4.84 -8.99
N ILE A 9 5.19 -4.79 -8.59
CA ILE A 9 6.34 -4.62 -9.50
C ILE A 9 6.62 -5.91 -10.31
N ALA A 10 6.57 -7.08 -9.67
CA ALA A 10 6.69 -8.37 -10.36
C ALA A 10 5.46 -8.65 -11.25
N ALA A 11 4.27 -8.12 -10.92
CA ALA A 11 3.08 -8.28 -11.75
C ALA A 11 3.21 -7.43 -13.02
N LEU A 12 3.71 -6.20 -12.92
CA LEU A 12 4.08 -5.38 -14.07
C LEU A 12 5.17 -6.05 -14.93
N ALA A 13 6.18 -6.66 -14.31
CA ALA A 13 7.23 -7.40 -15.02
C ALA A 13 6.71 -8.70 -15.68
N LEU A 14 5.72 -9.37 -15.09
CA LEU A 14 5.07 -10.55 -15.69
C LEU A 14 4.10 -10.18 -16.82
N LEU A 15 3.57 -8.95 -16.80
CA LEU A 15 2.76 -8.39 -17.89
C LEU A 15 3.64 -7.76 -18.98
N ALA A 16 4.92 -7.49 -18.72
CA ALA A 16 5.85 -6.92 -19.69
C ALA A 16 5.91 -7.67 -21.03
N PRO A 17 5.87 -9.02 -21.08
CA PRO A 17 5.86 -9.77 -22.35
C PRO A 17 4.57 -9.63 -23.15
N LEU A 18 3.48 -9.14 -22.53
CA LEU A 18 2.24 -8.83 -23.25
C LEU A 18 2.33 -7.49 -23.98
N PHE A 19 3.27 -6.62 -23.58
CA PHE A 19 3.45 -5.31 -24.23
C PHE A 19 4.51 -5.40 -25.32
N ASP A 20 4.29 -4.70 -26.44
CA ASP A 20 5.15 -4.71 -27.63
C ASP A 20 6.45 -3.89 -27.44
N ALA A 21 6.95 -3.73 -26.21
CA ALA A 21 8.12 -2.93 -25.93
C ALA A 21 9.42 -3.61 -26.42
N ALA A 22 10.27 -2.81 -27.08
CA ALA A 22 11.64 -3.10 -27.49
C ALA A 22 12.52 -3.64 -26.33
N PRO A 23 13.69 -4.27 -26.61
CA PRO A 23 14.27 -5.28 -25.72
C PRO A 23 14.59 -4.71 -24.34
N PRO A 24 14.43 -5.51 -23.27
CA PRO A 24 14.70 -5.07 -21.92
C PRO A 24 16.17 -4.62 -21.79
N PRO A 25 16.49 -3.59 -20.98
CA PRO A 25 17.87 -3.42 -20.54
C PRO A 25 18.33 -4.73 -19.89
N ALA A 26 19.53 -5.21 -20.28
CA ALA A 26 20.02 -6.55 -19.95
C ALA A 26 19.74 -6.95 -18.49
N SER A 27 18.67 -7.72 -18.30
CA SER A 27 18.28 -8.29 -17.02
C SER A 27 18.57 -9.78 -17.06
N SER A 28 19.31 -10.27 -16.06
CA SER A 28 19.63 -11.69 -15.83
C SER A 28 18.44 -12.61 -16.09
N PRO A 29 18.67 -13.81 -16.64
CA PRO A 29 17.62 -14.64 -17.20
C PRO A 29 16.56 -14.98 -16.15
N ALA A 30 15.30 -14.66 -16.46
CA ALA A 30 14.16 -15.23 -15.77
C ALA A 30 14.13 -16.74 -16.05
N PRO A 31 13.84 -17.59 -15.06
CA PRO A 31 13.69 -19.02 -15.30
C PRO A 31 12.49 -19.30 -16.22
N PRO A 32 12.54 -20.37 -17.03
CA PRO A 32 11.54 -20.64 -18.05
C PRO A 32 10.15 -20.95 -17.47
N LEU A 33 9.12 -20.49 -18.18
CA LEU A 33 7.69 -20.61 -17.83
C LEU A 33 7.19 -22.06 -17.72
N THR A 34 7.94 -23.05 -18.19
CA THR A 34 7.63 -24.48 -18.06
C THR A 34 7.91 -25.05 -16.67
N SER A 35 8.71 -24.38 -15.82
CA SER A 35 8.92 -24.82 -14.43
C SER A 35 7.74 -24.53 -13.50
N ALA A 36 6.74 -23.76 -13.96
CA ALA A 36 5.59 -23.35 -13.16
C ALA A 36 4.36 -24.26 -13.30
N LEU A 37 4.37 -25.22 -14.24
CA LEU A 37 3.19 -26.06 -14.52
C LEU A 37 3.41 -27.58 -14.39
N THR A 38 4.64 -28.04 -14.13
CA THR A 38 4.90 -29.44 -13.77
C THR A 38 5.85 -29.52 -12.59
N GLY A 39 5.30 -29.24 -11.42
CA GLY A 39 5.98 -29.36 -10.13
C GLY A 39 5.15 -30.18 -9.14
N ALA A 40 4.60 -31.31 -9.59
CA ALA A 40 4.23 -32.40 -8.69
C ALA A 40 5.53 -33.04 -8.17
N GLY A 41 6.24 -32.30 -7.31
CA GLY A 41 7.44 -32.74 -6.62
C GLY A 41 7.04 -33.34 -5.28
N THR A 42 7.32 -34.62 -5.13
CA THR A 42 7.26 -35.43 -3.91
C THR A 42 7.67 -34.67 -2.65
N PRO A 43 7.00 -34.87 -1.50
CA PRO A 43 7.40 -34.24 -0.25
C PRO A 43 8.76 -34.78 0.17
N ALA A 44 9.80 -33.94 0.09
CA ALA A 44 11.09 -34.25 0.68
C ALA A 44 10.90 -34.41 2.20
N ALA A 45 11.16 -35.61 2.69
CA ALA A 45 11.11 -35.96 4.10
C ALA A 45 12.02 -35.05 4.95
N PRO A 46 11.67 -34.77 6.21
CA PRO A 46 12.48 -33.92 7.08
C PRO A 46 13.73 -34.68 7.53
N ALA A 47 14.87 -34.40 6.89
CA ALA A 47 16.18 -34.79 7.42
C ALA A 47 16.62 -33.74 8.45
N GLY A 48 16.59 -34.10 9.73
CA GLY A 48 17.12 -33.28 10.81
C GLY A 48 16.46 -33.53 12.16
N ARG A 49 16.76 -34.68 12.77
CA ARG A 49 16.58 -34.87 14.23
C ARG A 49 17.56 -33.95 14.95
N ALA A 50 17.05 -32.92 15.62
CA ALA A 50 17.78 -32.18 16.66
C ALA A 50 17.18 -32.54 18.04
N PRO A 51 18.01 -32.62 19.09
CA PRO A 51 17.66 -33.33 20.31
C PRO A 51 16.57 -32.62 21.12
N ARG A 52 15.73 -33.43 21.77
CA ARG A 52 14.81 -33.00 22.82
C ARG A 52 15.66 -32.67 24.05
N SER A 53 15.88 -31.39 24.33
CA SER A 53 16.28 -30.94 25.66
C SER A 53 15.61 -29.60 25.97
N GLY A 54 15.14 -29.48 27.21
CA GLY A 54 14.12 -28.52 27.63
C GLY A 54 14.54 -27.06 27.49
N ARG A 55 13.72 -26.29 26.78
CA ARG A 55 13.64 -24.83 26.93
C ARG A 55 12.24 -24.39 26.51
N TRP A 56 11.31 -24.48 27.45
CA TRP A 56 9.95 -24.06 27.26
C TRP A 56 9.92 -22.55 27.55
N TRP A 57 9.35 -21.75 26.63
CA TRP A 57 9.04 -20.31 26.79
C TRP A 57 10.15 -19.26 26.64
N THR A 58 10.98 -19.32 25.59
CA THR A 58 11.54 -18.06 25.04
C THR A 58 10.87 -17.75 23.71
N ALA A 59 9.90 -16.82 23.73
CA ALA A 59 9.48 -16.18 22.49
C ALA A 59 10.74 -15.62 21.80
N PRO A 60 11.00 -15.94 20.52
CA PRO A 60 12.21 -15.46 19.85
C PRO A 60 12.24 -13.94 19.96
N ALA A 61 13.39 -13.37 20.33
CA ALA A 61 13.51 -11.94 20.63
C ALA A 61 12.91 -11.03 19.53
N GLY A 62 12.95 -11.48 18.28
CA GLY A 62 12.29 -10.81 17.14
C GLY A 62 10.76 -10.74 17.23
N LEU A 63 10.07 -11.77 17.76
CA LEU A 63 8.62 -11.76 17.97
C LEU A 63 8.24 -10.79 19.11
N VAL A 64 9.01 -10.79 20.20
CA VAL A 64 8.80 -9.84 21.31
C VAL A 64 9.03 -8.39 20.84
N GLN A 65 10.07 -8.16 20.04
CA GLN A 65 10.37 -6.85 19.47
C GLN A 65 9.28 -6.39 18.48
N GLN A 66 8.73 -7.31 17.68
CA GLN A 66 7.61 -7.04 16.77
C GLN A 66 6.31 -6.75 17.52
N LEU A 67 5.96 -7.54 18.54
CA LEU A 67 4.78 -7.30 19.37
C LEU A 67 4.89 -5.98 20.13
N ARG A 68 6.08 -5.62 20.63
CA ARG A 68 6.35 -4.31 21.22
C ARG A 68 6.25 -3.18 20.21
N ALA A 69 6.71 -3.37 18.97
CA ALA A 69 6.57 -2.38 17.91
C ALA A 69 5.08 -2.14 17.56
N VAL A 70 4.29 -3.19 17.41
CA VAL A 70 2.83 -3.10 17.18
C VAL A 70 2.11 -2.50 18.38
N ALA A 71 2.50 -2.85 19.61
CA ALA A 71 1.91 -2.26 20.82
C ALA A 71 2.20 -0.76 20.93
N ARG A 72 3.40 -0.31 20.52
CA ARG A 72 3.80 1.11 20.50
C ARG A 72 3.07 1.95 19.47
N GLU A 73 2.58 1.33 18.39
CA GLU A 73 1.74 2.03 17.41
C GLU A 73 0.44 2.51 18.05
N GLY A 74 -0.08 1.80 19.07
CA GLY A 74 -1.37 2.07 19.70
C GLY A 74 -2.56 1.69 18.80
N ARG A 75 -3.79 1.90 19.27
CA ARG A 75 -4.99 1.57 18.50
C ARG A 75 -5.34 2.65 17.48
N ALA A 76 -5.75 2.25 16.28
CA ALA A 76 -6.40 3.12 15.32
C ALA A 76 -7.75 3.62 15.88
N PRO A 77 -8.16 4.86 15.58
CA PRO A 77 -9.48 5.36 15.96
C PRO A 77 -10.58 4.48 15.36
N ALA A 78 -11.71 4.38 16.05
CA ALA A 78 -12.89 3.70 15.53
C ALA A 78 -13.65 4.66 14.62
N LEU A 79 -13.64 4.38 13.32
CA LEU A 79 -14.29 5.20 12.28
C LEU A 79 -15.37 4.39 11.57
N SER A 80 -16.40 5.05 11.05
CA SER A 80 -17.47 4.38 10.28
C SER A 80 -16.97 3.69 9.01
N ILE A 81 -15.84 4.14 8.46
CA ILE A 81 -15.15 3.49 7.33
C ILE A 81 -14.49 2.15 7.70
N ASN A 82 -14.51 1.74 8.97
CA ASN A 82 -13.92 0.49 9.46
C ASN A 82 -14.97 -0.51 9.93
N ARG A 83 -15.64 -1.16 8.97
CA ARG A 83 -16.60 -2.25 9.18
C ARG A 83 -16.16 -3.50 8.42
N PRO A 84 -16.58 -4.70 8.84
CA PRO A 84 -16.31 -5.93 8.10
C PRO A 84 -16.68 -5.78 6.62
N VAL A 85 -15.72 -6.08 5.75
CA VAL A 85 -15.87 -5.95 4.31
C VAL A 85 -16.83 -7.02 3.80
N GLY A 86 -17.87 -6.59 3.08
CA GLY A 86 -18.84 -7.41 2.40
C GLY A 86 -18.40 -7.80 0.99
N ARG A 87 -19.37 -8.03 0.10
CA ARG A 87 -19.15 -8.55 -1.27
C ARG A 87 -19.15 -7.46 -2.33
N ARG A 88 -19.82 -6.31 -2.08
CA ARG A 88 -19.98 -5.25 -3.07
C ARG A 88 -18.76 -4.35 -3.09
N ARG A 89 -18.30 -3.96 -4.27
CA ARG A 89 -17.13 -3.07 -4.45
C ARG A 89 -17.56 -1.82 -5.20
N ALA A 90 -17.11 -0.68 -4.72
CA ALA A 90 -17.15 0.58 -5.43
C ALA A 90 -15.73 0.95 -5.87
N LEU A 91 -15.62 1.60 -7.02
CA LEU A 91 -14.36 2.01 -7.64
C LEU A 91 -14.47 3.47 -8.08
N ALA A 92 -13.48 4.28 -7.71
CA ALA A 92 -13.27 5.61 -8.26
C ALA A 92 -11.82 5.76 -8.74
N LEU A 93 -11.60 6.60 -9.75
CA LEU A 93 -10.30 6.84 -10.35
C LEU A 93 -9.95 8.32 -10.23
N VAL A 94 -8.76 8.62 -9.70
CA VAL A 94 -8.22 9.98 -9.62
C VAL A 94 -6.90 10.04 -10.37
N ARG A 95 -6.66 11.14 -11.07
CA ARG A 95 -5.45 11.37 -11.89
C ARG A 95 -4.71 12.58 -11.34
N ALA A 96 -3.39 12.54 -11.44
CA ALA A 96 -2.49 13.62 -11.06
C ALA A 96 -1.27 13.66 -11.97
N ASP A 97 -0.58 14.80 -12.02
CA ASP A 97 0.70 14.94 -12.69
C ASP A 97 1.84 14.48 -11.76
N LEU A 98 2.69 13.56 -12.22
CA LEU A 98 3.75 12.99 -11.39
C LEU A 98 4.85 14.03 -11.09
N ALA A 99 5.17 14.90 -12.03
CA ALA A 99 6.22 15.91 -11.83
C ALA A 99 5.77 16.95 -10.82
N ALA A 100 4.53 17.41 -10.93
CA ALA A 100 3.92 18.33 -9.99
C ALA A 100 3.75 17.70 -8.60
N ALA A 101 3.38 16.42 -8.50
CA ALA A 101 3.38 15.71 -7.22
C ALA A 101 4.78 15.61 -6.58
N LYS A 102 5.84 15.39 -7.37
CA LYS A 102 7.23 15.41 -6.89
C LYS A 102 7.64 16.81 -6.41
N GLU A 103 7.25 17.85 -7.14
CA GLU A 103 7.52 19.24 -6.76
C GLU A 103 6.80 19.63 -5.47
N ALA A 104 5.51 19.30 -5.35
CA ALA A 104 4.74 19.48 -4.13
C ALA A 104 5.38 18.78 -2.93
N ALA A 105 5.84 17.54 -3.13
CA ALA A 105 6.58 16.80 -2.11
C ALA A 105 7.87 17.53 -1.69
N HIS A 106 8.69 17.94 -2.65
CA HIS A 106 9.96 18.64 -2.38
C HIS A 106 9.77 19.96 -1.63
N ARG A 107 8.77 20.77 -2.02
CA ARG A 107 8.45 22.03 -1.32
C ARG A 107 8.16 21.85 0.17
N HIS A 108 7.69 20.67 0.57
CA HIS A 108 7.34 20.34 1.96
C HIS A 108 8.33 19.36 2.62
N GLY A 109 9.51 19.13 2.01
CA GLY A 109 10.53 18.22 2.55
C GLY A 109 10.11 16.73 2.57
N GLY A 110 9.12 16.37 1.76
CA GLY A 110 8.53 15.04 1.69
C GLY A 110 8.85 14.28 0.40
N THR A 111 8.16 13.17 0.23
CA THR A 111 8.19 12.29 -0.95
C THR A 111 6.81 12.15 -1.57
N VAL A 112 6.71 11.58 -2.77
CA VAL A 112 5.41 11.30 -3.43
C VAL A 112 4.50 10.45 -2.53
N ASN A 113 5.05 9.54 -1.72
CA ASN A 113 4.26 8.78 -0.75
C ASN A 113 3.59 9.68 0.30
N ASP A 114 4.25 10.76 0.72
CA ASP A 114 3.70 11.71 1.69
C ASP A 114 2.57 12.55 1.06
N VAL A 115 2.70 12.90 -0.23
CA VAL A 115 1.62 13.52 -1.01
C VAL A 115 0.41 12.60 -1.12
N LEU A 116 0.62 11.32 -1.46
CA LEU A 116 -0.44 10.31 -1.52
C LEU A 116 -1.13 10.11 -0.16
N LEU A 117 -0.37 10.11 0.94
CA LEU A 117 -0.90 10.02 2.30
C LEU A 117 -1.73 11.26 2.67
N ALA A 118 -1.26 12.47 2.34
CA ALA A 118 -1.99 13.70 2.56
C ALA A 118 -3.30 13.74 1.76
N ALA A 119 -3.26 13.30 0.49
CA ALA A 119 -4.41 13.19 -0.40
C ALA A 119 -5.45 12.17 0.11
N ALA A 120 -5.02 10.96 0.48
CA ALA A 120 -5.89 9.98 1.12
C ALA A 120 -6.51 10.51 2.42
N GLY A 121 -5.72 11.26 3.22
CA GLY A 121 -6.23 11.96 4.39
C GLY A 121 -7.31 12.99 4.05
N GLY A 122 -7.16 13.73 2.96
CA GLY A 122 -8.16 14.68 2.47
C GLY A 122 -9.48 14.02 2.05
N GLY A 123 -9.39 12.92 1.32
CA GLY A 123 -10.55 12.09 0.98
C GLY A 123 -11.26 11.56 2.23
N VAL A 124 -10.52 10.97 3.19
CA VAL A 124 -11.14 10.47 4.42
C VAL A 124 -11.76 11.60 5.22
N ARG A 125 -11.09 12.76 5.30
CA ARG A 125 -11.64 13.94 5.98
C ARG A 125 -12.95 14.38 5.34
N ALA A 126 -13.09 14.38 4.01
CA ALA A 126 -14.33 14.74 3.32
C ALA A 126 -15.48 13.80 3.72
N VAL A 127 -15.25 12.49 3.71
CA VAL A 127 -16.23 11.48 4.13
C VAL A 127 -16.61 11.66 5.60
N LEU A 128 -15.63 11.75 6.50
CA LEU A 128 -15.89 11.88 7.93
C LEU A 128 -16.56 13.20 8.30
N ALA A 129 -16.24 14.29 7.59
CA ALA A 129 -16.91 15.58 7.77
C ALA A 129 -18.40 15.47 7.39
N ALA A 130 -18.71 14.85 6.24
CA ALA A 130 -20.09 14.63 5.81
C ALA A 130 -20.88 13.74 6.78
N ARG A 131 -20.19 12.83 7.49
CA ARG A 131 -20.77 11.94 8.49
C ARG A 131 -20.77 12.51 9.92
N GLY A 132 -20.22 13.71 10.15
CA GLY A 132 -20.14 14.32 11.48
C GLY A 132 -19.15 13.64 12.45
N GLU A 133 -18.15 12.93 11.94
CA GLU A 133 -17.18 12.14 12.73
C GLU A 133 -15.82 12.82 12.89
N LEU A 134 -15.64 14.02 12.35
CA LEU A 134 -14.35 14.70 12.40
C LEU A 134 -14.12 15.41 13.75
N THR A 135 -12.97 15.14 14.37
CA THR A 135 -12.50 15.87 15.56
C THR A 135 -11.14 16.53 15.31
N PRO A 136 -10.79 17.61 16.03
CA PRO A 136 -9.52 18.33 15.84
C PRO A 136 -8.26 17.48 16.13
N ASP A 137 -8.39 16.47 16.98
CA ASP A 137 -7.32 15.56 17.39
C ASP A 137 -7.30 14.25 16.57
N LEU A 138 -8.18 14.10 15.57
CA LEU A 138 -8.32 12.85 14.84
C LEU A 138 -7.09 12.55 13.99
N VAL A 139 -6.49 11.37 14.20
CA VAL A 139 -5.33 10.88 13.44
C VAL A 139 -5.67 9.53 12.80
N LEU A 140 -5.71 9.52 11.47
CA LEU A 140 -5.88 8.30 10.67
C LEU A 140 -4.61 7.45 10.69
N LYS A 141 -4.74 6.13 10.79
CA LYS A 141 -3.61 5.22 10.64
C LYS A 141 -3.62 4.52 9.29
N VAL A 142 -2.60 4.77 8.48
CA VAL A 142 -2.49 4.23 7.12
C VAL A 142 -1.43 3.16 7.05
N SER A 143 -1.77 1.99 6.54
CA SER A 143 -0.80 0.92 6.23
C SER A 143 -0.12 1.21 4.90
N VAL A 144 1.20 1.32 4.88
CA VAL A 144 2.01 1.51 3.67
C VAL A 144 3.04 0.39 3.56
N PRO A 145 3.07 -0.36 2.44
CA PRO A 145 4.12 -1.35 2.21
C PRO A 145 5.45 -0.64 1.95
N VAL A 146 6.53 -1.18 2.52
CA VAL A 146 7.89 -0.70 2.32
C VAL A 146 8.81 -1.86 1.96
N SER A 147 9.69 -1.64 0.98
CA SER A 147 10.67 -2.65 0.59
C SER A 147 11.72 -2.85 1.69
N VAL A 148 11.93 -4.09 2.11
CA VAL A 148 12.93 -4.47 3.12
C VAL A 148 14.06 -5.23 2.43
N ARG A 149 14.81 -4.53 1.56
CA ARG A 149 15.99 -5.10 0.91
C ARG A 149 17.23 -4.84 1.76
N ARG A 150 17.99 -5.89 2.09
CA ARG A 150 19.35 -5.76 2.67
C ARG A 150 20.38 -5.71 1.53
N PRO A 151 21.48 -4.95 1.67
CA PRO A 151 22.56 -4.96 0.67
C PRO A 151 23.09 -6.40 0.46
N GLY A 152 23.30 -6.80 -0.80
CA GLY A 152 23.95 -8.08 -1.15
C GLY A 152 23.04 -9.32 -1.27
N GLN A 153 21.71 -9.20 -1.25
CA GLN A 153 20.81 -10.35 -1.47
C GLN A 153 20.05 -10.26 -2.80
N THR A 154 20.17 -11.31 -3.62
CA THR A 154 19.45 -11.52 -4.88
C THR A 154 18.32 -12.52 -4.68
N GLY A 155 17.06 -12.10 -4.89
CA GLY A 155 15.87 -12.96 -4.81
C GLY A 155 15.16 -12.98 -3.44
N GLY A 156 13.82 -12.96 -3.47
CA GLY A 156 12.95 -13.07 -2.28
C GLY A 156 12.15 -11.80 -1.97
N ASN A 157 10.83 -11.93 -1.94
CA ASN A 157 9.89 -10.84 -1.73
C ASN A 157 9.77 -10.49 -0.22
N ARG A 158 10.64 -9.61 0.28
CA ARG A 158 10.59 -9.11 1.67
C ARG A 158 9.96 -7.73 1.71
N THR A 159 8.63 -7.71 1.69
CA THR A 159 7.83 -6.49 1.85
C THR A 159 7.42 -6.36 3.32
N GLY A 160 7.82 -5.26 3.94
CA GLY A 160 7.45 -4.89 5.28
C GLY A 160 6.31 -3.89 5.25
N VAL A 161 5.74 -3.61 6.41
CA VAL A 161 4.64 -2.65 6.55
C VAL A 161 5.07 -1.55 7.52
N ARG A 162 4.73 -0.30 7.18
CA ARG A 162 4.79 0.84 8.08
C ARG A 162 3.37 1.36 8.31
N ILE A 163 3.05 1.68 9.56
CA ILE A 163 1.82 2.37 9.90
C ILE A 163 2.16 3.85 10.03
N VAL A 164 1.54 4.67 9.19
CA VAL A 164 1.79 6.11 9.15
C VAL A 164 0.59 6.85 9.71
N PRO A 165 0.77 7.69 10.75
CA PRO A 165 -0.28 8.59 11.23
C PRO A 165 -0.49 9.75 10.25
N VAL A 166 -1.74 10.04 9.91
CA VAL A 166 -2.15 11.18 9.08
C VAL A 166 -3.13 12.04 9.87
N PRO A 167 -2.78 13.29 10.22
CA PRO A 167 -3.62 14.15 11.06
C PRO A 167 -4.81 14.71 10.25
N LEU A 168 -6.02 14.21 10.53
CA LEU A 168 -7.24 14.63 9.83
C LEU A 168 -7.84 15.93 10.39
N GLY A 169 -7.49 16.28 11.63
CA GLY A 169 -7.85 17.57 12.22
C GLY A 169 -7.18 18.77 11.56
N GLU A 170 -6.08 18.57 10.82
CA GLU A 170 -5.50 19.61 9.99
C GLU A 170 -6.32 19.78 8.71
N ALA A 171 -6.95 20.94 8.53
CA ALA A 171 -7.80 21.21 7.37
C ALA A 171 -7.01 21.61 6.12
N ASP A 172 -5.85 22.25 6.29
CA ASP A 172 -5.01 22.68 5.18
C ASP A 172 -4.16 21.52 4.61
N PRO A 173 -4.31 21.17 3.31
CA PRO A 173 -3.50 20.19 2.61
C PRO A 173 -2.00 20.37 2.77
N ALA A 174 -1.49 21.61 2.66
CA ALA A 174 -0.07 21.90 2.71
C ALA A 174 0.49 21.66 4.12
N ALA A 175 -0.18 22.20 5.14
CA ALA A 175 0.16 21.92 6.54
C ALA A 175 0.06 20.42 6.87
N ARG A 176 -0.96 19.71 6.35
CA ARG A 176 -1.09 18.25 6.55
C ARG A 176 0.07 17.50 5.92
N LEU A 177 0.43 17.83 4.68
CA LEU A 177 1.57 17.24 3.97
C LEU A 177 2.87 17.44 4.76
N ALA A 178 3.14 18.66 5.23
CA ALA A 178 4.33 18.95 6.02
C ALA A 178 4.38 18.11 7.31
N ARG A 179 3.27 17.96 8.02
CA ARG A 179 3.20 17.11 9.23
C ARG A 179 3.41 15.64 8.92
N VAL A 180 2.82 15.14 7.83
CA VAL A 180 3.01 13.75 7.37
C VAL A 180 4.48 13.52 7.02
N ALA A 181 5.10 14.41 6.23
CA ALA A 181 6.49 14.31 5.82
C ALA A 181 7.45 14.30 7.03
N ALA A 182 7.23 15.18 8.01
CA ALA A 182 8.00 15.19 9.25
C ALA A 182 7.83 13.88 10.04
N GLY A 183 6.60 13.37 10.14
CA GLY A 183 6.28 12.11 10.82
C GLY A 183 6.91 10.89 10.14
N THR A 184 6.82 10.79 8.81
CA THR A 184 7.42 9.67 8.06
C THR A 184 8.94 9.73 8.12
N ALA A 185 9.56 10.91 8.05
CA ALA A 185 10.99 11.09 8.23
C ALA A 185 11.47 10.57 9.60
N ALA A 186 10.75 10.90 10.69
CA ALA A 186 11.05 10.39 12.03
C ALA A 186 10.90 8.86 12.13
N GLN A 187 9.95 8.27 11.38
CA GLN A 187 9.74 6.82 11.33
C GLN A 187 10.74 6.06 10.45
N ARG A 188 11.53 6.72 9.57
CA ARG A 188 12.49 6.04 8.69
C ARG A 188 13.54 5.24 9.46
N ARG A 189 13.91 5.68 10.66
CA ARG A 189 14.88 5.02 11.54
C ARG A 189 14.32 3.77 12.22
N ARG A 190 13.01 3.54 12.15
CA ARG A 190 12.34 2.38 12.78
C ARG A 190 12.29 1.21 11.78
N PRO A 191 12.63 -0.02 12.22
CA PRO A 191 12.52 -1.18 11.36
C PRO A 191 11.04 -1.40 10.97
N PRO A 192 10.75 -1.75 9.72
CA PRO A 192 9.39 -2.03 9.28
C PRO A 192 8.86 -3.30 9.95
N TYR A 193 7.54 -3.38 10.09
CA TYR A 193 6.90 -4.60 10.56
C TYR A 193 7.01 -5.67 9.48
N VAL A 194 7.53 -6.84 9.86
CA VAL A 194 7.55 -8.02 9.00
C VAL A 194 6.54 -9.01 9.57
N PRO A 195 5.57 -9.49 8.77
CA PRO A 195 4.59 -10.46 9.23
C PRO A 195 5.29 -11.67 9.88
N GLY A 196 4.85 -12.05 11.09
CA GLY A 196 5.47 -13.15 11.84
C GLY A 196 5.24 -14.53 11.20
N GLY A 197 5.69 -15.59 11.87
CA GLY A 197 5.57 -16.97 11.37
C GLY A 197 4.11 -17.41 11.13
N ARG A 198 3.93 -18.51 10.39
CA ARG A 198 2.62 -19.01 9.90
C ARG A 198 1.51 -19.06 10.97
N LEU A 199 1.84 -19.40 12.21
CA LEU A 199 0.86 -19.44 13.31
C LEU A 199 0.31 -18.05 13.65
N LEU A 200 1.19 -17.04 13.76
CA LEU A 200 0.77 -15.66 14.00
C LEU A 200 -0.06 -15.15 12.83
N GLN A 201 0.34 -15.45 11.59
CA GLN A 201 -0.43 -15.09 10.40
C GLN A 201 -1.85 -15.67 10.42
N ARG A 202 -2.01 -16.96 10.78
CA ARG A 202 -3.34 -17.60 10.90
C ARG A 202 -4.18 -16.98 12.02
N TRP A 203 -3.55 -16.55 13.11
CA TRP A 203 -4.27 -15.88 14.20
C TRP A 203 -4.68 -14.45 13.79
N THR A 204 -3.77 -13.69 13.21
CA THR A 204 -4.03 -12.36 12.65
C THR A 204 -5.12 -12.39 11.59
N ALA A 205 -5.11 -13.38 10.69
CA ALA A 205 -6.16 -13.55 9.69
C ALA A 205 -7.54 -13.76 10.31
N ARG A 206 -7.64 -14.50 11.42
CA ARG A 206 -8.90 -14.67 12.15
C ARG A 206 -9.38 -13.39 12.82
N THR A 207 -8.48 -12.50 13.23
CA THR A 207 -8.83 -11.25 13.91
C THR A 207 -8.90 -10.03 12.99
N MET A 208 -8.59 -10.19 11.70
CA MET A 208 -8.61 -9.12 10.69
C MET A 208 -9.96 -8.39 10.59
N HIS A 209 -11.09 -9.05 10.83
CA HIS A 209 -12.42 -8.43 10.79
C HIS A 209 -12.73 -7.53 12.00
N ARG A 210 -11.85 -7.46 13.00
CA ARG A 210 -11.98 -6.57 14.18
C ARG A 210 -10.68 -5.84 14.51
N GLN A 211 -9.73 -5.79 13.57
CA GLN A 211 -8.44 -5.16 13.84
C GLN A 211 -8.61 -3.65 14.08
N ARG A 212 -7.75 -3.10 14.93
CA ARG A 212 -7.64 -1.66 15.20
C ARG A 212 -6.19 -1.20 15.13
N LEU A 213 -5.46 -1.67 14.12
CA LEU A 213 -4.10 -1.25 13.83
C LEU A 213 -4.09 -0.16 12.77
N VAL A 214 -4.92 -0.32 11.73
CA VAL A 214 -4.99 0.61 10.59
C VAL A 214 -6.43 0.88 10.19
N ASN A 215 -6.66 2.05 9.62
CA ASN A 215 -7.94 2.49 9.10
C ASN A 215 -8.04 2.36 7.58
N LEU A 216 -6.92 2.52 6.87
CA LEU A 216 -6.84 2.58 5.41
C LEU A 216 -5.56 1.90 4.91
N TRP A 217 -5.64 1.29 3.73
CA TRP A 217 -4.47 0.75 3.02
C TRP A 217 -4.06 1.65 1.88
N LEU A 218 -2.78 1.97 1.80
CA LEU A 218 -2.22 2.77 0.73
C LEU A 218 -1.00 2.05 0.17
N SER A 219 -0.99 1.83 -1.14
CA SER A 219 0.14 1.25 -1.85
C SER A 219 0.50 2.12 -3.04
N ASN A 220 1.79 2.18 -3.36
CA ASN A 220 2.30 2.96 -4.47
C ASN A 220 3.27 2.12 -5.30
N LEU A 221 3.04 2.04 -6.60
CA LEU A 221 3.85 1.33 -7.57
C LEU A 221 4.46 2.30 -8.59
N HIS A 222 5.69 1.97 -8.99
CA HIS A 222 6.39 2.69 -10.04
C HIS A 222 6.30 1.88 -11.32
N GLY A 223 5.54 2.39 -12.28
CA GLY A 223 5.45 1.85 -13.62
C GLY A 223 6.48 2.48 -14.57
N PRO A 224 6.50 2.04 -15.84
CA PRO A 224 7.41 2.56 -16.85
C PRO A 224 7.25 4.07 -17.10
N ALA A 225 8.37 4.74 -17.34
CA ALA A 225 8.40 6.14 -17.73
C ALA A 225 7.97 6.36 -19.19
N GLU A 226 8.20 5.37 -20.05
CA GLU A 226 7.80 5.41 -21.46
C GLU A 226 6.43 4.75 -21.68
N PRO A 227 5.61 5.25 -22.62
CA PRO A 227 4.37 4.61 -23.00
C PRO A 227 4.60 3.19 -23.55
N LEU A 228 3.75 2.28 -23.11
CA LEU A 228 3.71 0.89 -23.56
C LEU A 228 2.76 0.77 -24.75
N ARG A 229 2.94 -0.27 -25.56
CA ARG A 229 1.99 -0.66 -26.62
C ARG A 229 1.52 -2.09 -26.38
N LEU A 230 0.30 -2.40 -26.75
CA LEU A 230 -0.31 -3.72 -26.67
C LEU A 230 -1.01 -4.01 -28.01
N GLY A 231 -0.50 -4.97 -28.78
CA GLY A 231 -1.01 -5.25 -30.13
C GLY A 231 -0.97 -4.02 -31.07
N GLY A 232 0.08 -3.19 -30.97
CA GLY A 232 0.25 -1.95 -31.72
C GLY A 232 -0.50 -0.74 -31.15
N ALA A 233 -1.46 -0.93 -30.25
CA ALA A 233 -2.21 0.15 -29.61
C ALA A 233 -1.44 0.74 -28.42
N ARG A 234 -1.37 2.07 -28.31
CA ARG A 234 -0.73 2.73 -27.16
C ARG A 234 -1.58 2.56 -25.90
N VAL A 235 -0.95 2.11 -24.82
CA VAL A 235 -1.56 2.11 -23.49
C VAL A 235 -1.59 3.56 -22.98
N LEU A 236 -2.79 4.06 -22.71
CA LEU A 236 -2.99 5.45 -22.30
C LEU A 236 -2.73 5.63 -20.80
N GLU A 237 -3.27 4.72 -20.00
CA GLU A 237 -3.26 4.84 -18.54
C GLU A 237 -3.20 3.45 -17.90
N LEU A 238 -2.56 3.39 -16.74
CA LEU A 238 -2.55 2.21 -15.88
C LEU A 238 -3.03 2.63 -14.49
N PHE A 239 -3.89 1.81 -13.89
CA PHE A 239 -4.40 2.01 -12.53
C PHE A 239 -4.13 0.76 -11.70
N GLN A 240 -3.65 0.97 -10.47
CA GLN A 240 -3.55 -0.10 -9.49
C GLN A 240 -4.84 -0.17 -8.67
N LEU A 241 -5.48 -1.33 -8.66
CA LEU A 241 -6.64 -1.58 -7.81
C LEU A 241 -6.21 -2.33 -6.55
N GLY A 242 -6.35 -1.68 -5.39
CA GLY A 242 -6.15 -2.31 -4.10
C GLY A 242 -7.28 -3.29 -3.76
N ALA A 243 -7.00 -4.28 -2.92
CA ALA A 243 -8.03 -5.13 -2.35
C ALA A 243 -8.45 -4.58 -0.98
N VAL A 244 -9.73 -4.65 -0.64
CA VAL A 244 -10.28 -4.44 0.71
C VAL A 244 -10.53 -5.79 1.39
N GLN A 245 -10.25 -5.90 2.70
CA GLN A 245 -10.34 -7.16 3.47
C GLN A 245 -10.45 -6.87 4.97
N GLY A 246 -10.93 -7.84 5.75
CA GLY A 246 -11.07 -7.69 7.19
C GLY A 246 -12.13 -6.64 7.50
N ASN A 247 -11.80 -5.63 8.30
CA ASN A 247 -12.62 -4.45 8.53
C ASN A 247 -12.04 -3.15 7.94
N VAL A 248 -11.11 -3.25 7.00
CA VAL A 248 -10.58 -2.09 6.27
C VAL A 248 -11.30 -2.03 4.94
N ALA A 249 -12.33 -1.20 4.89
CA ALA A 249 -13.26 -1.11 3.77
C ALA A 249 -12.85 -0.09 2.71
N LEU A 250 -11.65 0.49 2.81
CA LEU A 250 -11.14 1.49 1.88
C LEU A 250 -9.65 1.27 1.61
N ALA A 251 -9.29 1.23 0.33
CA ALA A 251 -7.92 1.04 -0.13
C ALA A 251 -7.59 2.00 -1.29
N VAL A 252 -6.36 2.50 -1.29
CA VAL A 252 -5.79 3.39 -2.30
C VAL A 252 -4.61 2.70 -2.96
N GLY A 253 -4.71 2.46 -4.27
CA GLY A 253 -3.60 2.00 -5.11
C GLY A 253 -3.13 3.13 -6.01
N ALA A 254 -1.89 3.58 -5.84
CA ALA A 254 -1.27 4.57 -6.70
C ALA A 254 -0.29 3.89 -7.66
N LEU A 255 -0.29 4.32 -8.92
CA LEU A 255 0.67 3.85 -9.91
C LEU A 255 1.12 5.02 -10.79
N SER A 256 2.43 5.19 -10.86
CA SER A 256 3.04 6.14 -11.80
C SER A 256 3.26 5.48 -13.16
N TYR A 257 2.91 6.16 -14.25
CA TYR A 257 3.02 5.66 -15.61
C TYR A 257 3.08 6.81 -16.62
N ALA A 258 4.07 6.81 -17.51
CA ALA A 258 4.17 7.79 -18.60
C ALA A 258 3.95 9.26 -18.17
N GLY A 259 4.58 9.66 -17.05
CA GLY A 259 4.46 11.01 -16.47
C GLY A 259 3.19 11.27 -15.65
N ARG A 260 2.22 10.34 -15.63
CA ARG A 260 1.00 10.42 -14.82
C ARG A 260 1.16 9.71 -13.49
N LEU A 261 0.46 10.19 -12.47
CA LEU A 261 0.25 9.52 -11.19
C LEU A 261 -1.24 9.18 -11.06
N ASN A 262 -1.57 7.90 -11.22
CA ASN A 262 -2.94 7.42 -11.27
C ASN A 262 -3.30 6.71 -9.97
N LEU A 263 -4.44 7.06 -9.38
CA LEU A 263 -4.95 6.49 -8.14
C LEU A 263 -6.23 5.71 -8.41
N GLY A 264 -6.22 4.41 -8.09
CA GLY A 264 -7.40 3.57 -7.99
C GLY A 264 -7.90 3.52 -6.55
N LEU A 265 -9.12 3.99 -6.32
CA LEU A 265 -9.76 4.04 -5.01
C LEU A 265 -10.80 2.93 -4.95
N VAL A 266 -10.58 1.94 -4.10
CA VAL A 266 -11.46 0.78 -3.96
C VAL A 266 -12.08 0.78 -2.57
N ALA A 267 -13.40 0.63 -2.52
CA ALA A 267 -14.12 0.53 -1.26
C ALA A 267 -15.13 -0.61 -1.25
N ASP A 268 -15.54 -1.01 -0.04
CA ASP A 268 -16.78 -1.73 0.13
C ASP A 268 -17.96 -0.77 -0.03
N ALA A 269 -18.86 -1.06 -0.98
CA ALA A 269 -19.95 -0.15 -1.34
C ALA A 269 -21.00 -0.01 -0.23
N ASP A 270 -21.10 -0.96 0.70
CA ASP A 270 -22.04 -0.91 1.82
C ASP A 270 -21.48 -0.07 2.98
N VAL A 271 -20.16 -0.04 3.14
CA VAL A 271 -19.47 0.68 4.22
C VAL A 271 -19.14 2.13 3.84
N VAL A 272 -18.78 2.35 2.57
CA VAL A 272 -18.44 3.65 2.00
C VAL A 272 -19.30 3.90 0.75
N PRO A 273 -20.63 4.08 0.90
CA PRO A 273 -21.52 4.39 -0.23
C PRO A 273 -21.23 5.76 -0.86
N ASP A 274 -20.55 6.63 -0.14
CA ASP A 274 -20.09 7.98 -0.46
C ASP A 274 -18.64 8.00 -1.00
N LEU A 275 -18.24 6.97 -1.75
CA LEU A 275 -16.89 6.91 -2.35
C LEU A 275 -16.58 8.11 -3.25
N ASP A 276 -17.59 8.72 -3.85
CA ASP A 276 -17.42 9.93 -4.68
C ASP A 276 -16.94 11.13 -3.85
N LEU A 277 -17.39 11.26 -2.59
CA LEU A 277 -16.87 12.30 -1.68
C LEU A 277 -15.41 12.03 -1.31
N PHE A 278 -15.05 10.77 -1.11
CA PHE A 278 -13.66 10.39 -0.90
C PHE A 278 -12.80 10.76 -2.11
N ALA A 279 -13.25 10.41 -3.33
CA ALA A 279 -12.55 10.72 -4.56
C ALA A 279 -12.40 12.23 -4.78
N ALA A 280 -13.47 13.00 -4.55
CA ALA A 280 -13.44 14.46 -4.65
C ALA A 280 -12.48 15.07 -3.63
N GLY A 281 -12.46 14.59 -2.38
CA GLY A 281 -11.51 15.08 -1.37
C GLY A 281 -10.06 14.71 -1.66
N VAL A 282 -9.80 13.56 -2.29
CA VAL A 282 -8.47 13.19 -2.79
C VAL A 282 -8.05 14.15 -3.92
N ALA A 283 -8.92 14.38 -4.91
CA ALA A 283 -8.66 15.26 -6.04
C ALA A 283 -8.42 16.71 -5.59
N ASP A 284 -9.32 17.29 -4.78
CA ASP A 284 -9.17 18.65 -4.21
C ASP A 284 -7.84 18.79 -3.47
N THR A 285 -7.44 17.79 -2.69
CA THR A 285 -6.17 17.83 -1.98
C THR A 285 -4.98 17.83 -2.93
N LEU A 286 -5.01 17.04 -4.01
CA LEU A 286 -3.95 17.03 -5.01
C LEU A 286 -3.89 18.36 -5.77
N ASP A 287 -5.04 18.91 -6.15
CA ASP A 287 -5.16 20.18 -6.86
C ASP A 287 -4.63 21.34 -6.01
N ARG A 288 -5.01 21.41 -4.73
CA ARG A 288 -4.51 22.43 -3.78
C ARG A 288 -3.03 22.30 -3.47
N LEU A 289 -2.45 21.11 -3.65
CA LEU A 289 -1.00 20.91 -3.59
C LEU A 289 -0.30 21.26 -4.92
N GLY A 290 -1.06 21.61 -5.97
CA GLY A 290 -0.56 21.94 -7.30
C GLY A 290 -0.29 20.70 -8.17
N ALA A 291 -0.79 19.53 -7.80
CA ALA A 291 -0.55 18.25 -8.48
C ALA A 291 -1.70 17.82 -9.41
N ALA A 292 -2.56 18.77 -9.81
CA ALA A 292 -3.64 18.54 -10.75
C ALA A 292 -3.12 17.90 -12.06
N PRO A 293 -3.93 17.06 -12.73
CA PRO A 293 -3.57 16.53 -14.03
C PRO A 293 -3.42 17.68 -15.04
N ARG A 294 -2.35 17.65 -15.84
CA ARG A 294 -2.22 18.57 -16.98
C ARG A 294 -3.20 18.17 -18.07
N GLU A 295 -3.87 19.14 -18.67
CA GLU A 295 -4.63 18.92 -19.91
C GLU A 295 -3.67 18.41 -20.99
N ALA A 296 -4.14 17.40 -21.74
CA ALA A 296 -3.35 16.68 -22.74
C ALA A 296 -3.43 17.36 -24.11
#